data_AF-A0A0W0GD17-F1
#
_entry.id   AF-A0A0W0GD17-F1
#
_cell.length_a   1.000
_cell.length_b   1.000
_cell.length_c   1.000
_cell.angle_alpha   90.00
_cell.angle_beta   90.00
_cell.angle_gamma   90.00
#
_symmetry.space_group_name_H-M   'P 1'
#
loop_
_entity.id
_entity.type
_entity.pdbx_description
1 polymer ?
#
loop_
_entity_poly.entity_id
_entity_poly.type
_entity_poly.pdbx_seq_one_letter_code
_entity_poly.pdbx_strand_id
1 'polypeptide(L)'
;MAFKFALLLAFLSLSNATVVKRAVTPPPANAKFDYQIGGAYTPASDVAVVSRDRTDSPAAGKYNICYYFIHSPQLCNPDTL
;
A
#
# COMPACT_ATOMS: atom_id res chain seq x y z
N MET A 1 16.75 43.98 -20.63
CA MET A 1 15.80 43.50 -19.59
C MET A 1 14.62 42.70 -20.17
N ALA A 2 14.73 42.06 -21.35
CA ALA A 2 13.65 41.24 -21.93
C ALA A 2 13.86 39.72 -21.73
N PHE A 3 15.04 39.30 -21.26
CA PHE A 3 15.42 37.88 -21.15
C PHE A 3 14.94 37.19 -19.86
N LYS A 4 14.37 37.94 -18.91
CA LYS A 4 13.87 37.39 -17.62
C LYS A 4 12.42 36.90 -17.69
N PHE A 5 11.65 37.26 -18.73
CA PHE A 5 10.23 36.87 -18.84
C PHE A 5 10.02 35.50 -19.49
N ALA A 6 10.96 35.02 -20.31
CA ALA A 6 10.85 33.70 -20.96
C ALA A 6 11.08 32.53 -19.99
N LEU A 7 11.82 32.75 -18.90
CA LEU A 7 12.12 31.69 -17.93
C LEU A 7 10.92 31.35 -17.03
N LEU A 8 9.93 32.24 -16.88
CA LEU A 8 8.75 31.99 -16.04
C LEU A 8 7.70 31.09 -16.71
N LEU A 9 7.71 30.97 -18.04
CA LEU A 9 6.72 30.21 -18.81
C LEU A 9 7.11 28.74 -19.04
N ALA A 10 8.38 28.36 -18.82
CA ALA A 10 8.85 26.98 -18.97
C ALA A 10 8.68 26.12 -17.71
N PHE A 11 8.36 26.72 -16.56
CA PHE A 11 8.21 26.00 -15.28
C PHE A 11 6.78 25.51 -14.97
N LEU A 12 5.78 25.88 -15.80
CA LEU A 12 4.41 25.35 -15.68
C LEU A 12 4.19 24.16 -16.63
N SER A 13 5.09 23.17 -16.61
CA SER A 13 4.71 21.83 -17.07
C SER A 13 3.79 21.23 -16.01
N LEU A 14 2.48 21.38 -16.22
CA LEU A 14 1.45 20.69 -15.45
C LEU A 14 1.69 19.18 -15.56
N SER A 15 2.21 18.59 -14.49
CA SER A 15 2.19 17.13 -14.31
C SER A 15 0.73 16.68 -14.24
N ASN A 16 0.22 16.12 -15.33
CA ASN A 16 -1.03 15.37 -15.32
C ASN A 16 -0.81 14.07 -14.54
N ALA A 17 -1.08 14.08 -13.24
CA ALA A 17 -1.12 12.87 -12.43
C ALA A 17 -2.34 12.04 -12.85
N THR A 18 -2.10 10.90 -13.49
CA THR A 18 -3.15 9.94 -13.80
C THR A 18 -3.40 9.06 -12.58
N VAL A 19 -4.63 9.04 -12.09
CA VAL A 19 -5.04 8.13 -11.01
C VAL A 19 -5.39 6.78 -11.64
N VAL A 20 -4.55 5.78 -11.42
CA VAL A 20 -4.84 4.41 -11.83
C VAL A 20 -5.64 3.73 -10.72
N LYS A 21 -6.86 3.28 -11.03
CA LYS A 21 -7.63 2.41 -10.13
C LYS A 21 -7.03 1.02 -10.14
N ARG A 22 -6.51 0.56 -9.00
CA ARG A 22 -6.06 -0.83 -8.83
C ARG A 22 -7.26 -1.77 -8.82
N ALA A 23 -7.22 -2.81 -9.65
CA ALA A 23 -8.15 -3.93 -9.54
C ALA A 23 -7.85 -4.69 -8.24
N VAL A 24 -8.88 -4.96 -7.44
CA VAL A 24 -8.75 -5.68 -6.16
C VAL A 24 -9.12 -7.13 -6.40
N THR A 25 -8.20 -8.04 -6.14
CA THR A 25 -8.49 -9.47 -6.06
C THR A 25 -9.08 -9.76 -4.68
N PRO A 26 -10.23 -10.44 -4.56
CA PRO A 26 -10.76 -10.82 -3.25
C PRO A 26 -9.93 -11.94 -2.62
N PRO A 27 -9.95 -12.09 -1.28
CA PRO A 27 -9.33 -13.22 -0.63
C PRO A 27 -10.03 -14.54 -1.03
N PRO A 28 -9.32 -15.68 -1.02
CA PRO A 28 -9.94 -16.96 -1.30
C PRO A 28 -11.04 -17.27 -0.28
N ALA A 29 -12.17 -17.77 -0.77
CA ALA A 29 -13.28 -18.15 0.11
C ALA A 29 -12.85 -19.28 1.05
N ASN A 30 -13.24 -19.19 2.33
CA ASN A 30 -12.96 -20.18 3.38
C ASN A 30 -11.46 -20.46 3.62
N ALA A 31 -10.57 -19.56 3.20
CA ALA A 31 -9.16 -19.64 3.51
C ALA A 31 -8.91 -19.55 5.02
N LYS A 32 -7.92 -20.30 5.52
CA LYS A 32 -7.42 -20.11 6.88
C LYS A 32 -6.79 -18.73 7.00
N PHE A 33 -7.24 -18.01 8.03
CA PHE A 33 -6.87 -16.64 8.34
C PHE A 33 -6.01 -16.60 9.61
N ASP A 34 -4.96 -15.79 9.60
CA ASP A 34 -4.07 -15.57 10.73
C ASP A 34 -3.97 -14.07 11.08
N TYR A 35 -4.03 -13.75 12.37
CA TYR A 35 -4.11 -12.38 12.88
C TYR A 35 -2.84 -12.03 13.65
N GLN A 36 -1.92 -11.34 12.99
CA GLN A 36 -0.54 -11.10 13.47
C GLN A 36 -0.36 -9.62 13.85
N ILE A 37 -0.89 -9.23 15.01
CA ILE A 37 -0.76 -7.87 15.55
C ILE A 37 0.20 -7.87 16.72
N GLY A 38 1.10 -6.89 16.77
CA GLY A 38 2.20 -6.82 17.74
C GLY A 38 3.51 -7.45 17.22
N GLY A 39 3.56 -7.81 15.94
CA GLY A 39 4.78 -8.30 15.29
C GLY A 39 4.53 -9.48 14.34
N ALA A 40 5.14 -9.39 13.16
CA ALA A 40 5.10 -10.45 12.16
C ALA A 40 5.86 -11.72 12.58
N TYR A 41 5.28 -12.87 12.22
CA TYR A 41 5.91 -14.18 12.32
C TYR A 41 5.58 -15.03 11.09
N THR A 42 6.38 -16.08 10.84
CA THR A 42 6.14 -17.00 9.73
C THR A 42 4.77 -17.68 9.90
N PRO A 43 3.79 -17.43 9.00
CA PRO A 43 2.48 -18.08 9.10
C PRO A 43 2.61 -19.59 8.89
N ALA A 44 1.69 -20.36 9.48
CA ALA A 44 1.59 -21.79 9.20
C ALA A 44 1.36 -22.05 7.70
N SER A 45 1.78 -23.23 7.22
CA SER A 45 1.77 -23.55 5.79
C SER A 45 0.37 -23.53 5.17
N ASP A 46 -0.66 -23.85 5.96
CA ASP A 46 -2.06 -23.92 5.58
C ASP A 46 -2.82 -22.58 5.70
N VAL A 47 -2.20 -21.54 6.25
CA VAL A 47 -2.73 -20.17 6.26
C VAL A 47 -2.61 -19.57 4.87
N ALA A 48 -3.67 -18.96 4.35
CA ALA A 48 -3.66 -18.30 3.04
C ALA A 48 -3.94 -16.79 3.12
N VAL A 49 -4.51 -16.31 4.23
CA VAL A 49 -4.82 -14.89 4.46
C VAL A 49 -4.19 -14.47 5.80
N VAL A 50 -3.49 -13.34 5.81
CA VAL A 50 -2.80 -12.82 7.00
C VAL A 50 -3.16 -11.36 7.19
N SER A 51 -3.51 -10.95 8.40
CA SER A 51 -3.55 -9.54 8.80
C SER A 51 -2.31 -9.19 9.60
N ARG A 52 -1.61 -8.11 9.23
CA ARG A 52 -0.37 -7.64 9.87
C ARG A 52 -0.39 -6.15 10.13
N ASP A 53 0.37 -5.72 11.13
CA ASP A 53 0.63 -4.31 11.35
C ASP A 53 1.18 -3.65 10.08
N ARG A 54 0.68 -2.45 9.78
CA ARG A 54 1.09 -1.63 8.62
C ARG A 54 2.60 -1.34 8.52
N THR A 55 3.35 -1.52 9.60
CA THR A 55 4.81 -1.33 9.64
C THR A 55 5.59 -2.60 9.37
N ASP A 56 4.93 -3.75 9.41
CA ASP A 56 5.56 -5.04 9.16
C ASP A 56 5.53 -5.39 7.67
N SER A 57 6.55 -6.11 7.22
CA SER A 57 6.60 -6.62 5.85
C SER A 57 5.48 -7.64 5.58
N PRO A 58 4.92 -7.65 4.36
CA PRO A 58 3.97 -8.68 3.92
C PRO A 58 4.51 -10.10 4.08
N ALA A 59 3.60 -11.05 4.31
CA ALA A 59 3.91 -12.46 4.15
C ALA A 59 3.94 -12.79 2.66
N ALA A 60 5.10 -13.23 2.16
CA ALA A 60 5.27 -13.63 0.77
C ALA A 60 4.32 -14.78 0.39
N GLY A 61 3.67 -14.66 -0.77
CA GLY A 61 2.79 -15.70 -1.31
C GLY A 61 1.46 -15.88 -0.55
N LYS A 62 1.11 -14.95 0.35
CA LYS A 62 -0.16 -14.94 1.08
C LYS A 62 -1.00 -13.73 0.67
N TYR A 63 -2.29 -13.77 0.96
CA TYR A 63 -3.14 -12.59 0.87
C TYR A 63 -2.92 -11.72 2.10
N ASN A 64 -2.34 -10.52 1.91
CA ASN A 64 -2.00 -9.62 3.01
C ASN A 64 -3.11 -8.59 3.24
N ILE A 65 -3.57 -8.50 4.48
CA ILE A 65 -4.45 -7.45 4.97
C ILE A 65 -3.62 -6.52 5.84
N CYS A 66 -3.63 -5.23 5.50
CA CYS A 66 -2.97 -4.22 6.29
C CYS A 66 -3.86 -3.81 7.46
N TYR A 67 -3.40 -4.09 8.68
CA TYR A 67 -3.97 -3.53 9.89
C TYR A 67 -3.39 -2.14 10.13
N TYR A 68 -4.27 -1.15 10.22
CA TYR A 68 -3.91 0.20 10.60
C TYR A 68 -4.82 0.70 11.72
N PHE A 69 -4.24 1.46 12.63
CA PHE A 69 -5.00 2.19 13.63
C PHE A 69 -5.49 3.51 13.04
N ILE A 70 -6.77 3.83 13.21
CA ILE A 70 -7.41 4.99 12.57
C ILE A 70 -6.83 6.34 13.00
N HIS A 71 -6.23 6.44 14.19
CA HIS A 71 -5.55 7.66 14.64
C HIS A 71 -4.06 7.67 14.28
N SER A 72 -3.58 6.67 13.53
CA SER A 72 -2.21 6.67 13.03
C SER A 72 -2.08 7.72 11.91
N PRO A 73 -1.00 8.51 11.88
CA PRO A 73 -0.83 9.58 10.87
C PRO A 73 -0.55 9.04 9.45
N GLN A 74 -0.51 7.73 9.27
CA GLN A 74 0.28 7.11 8.24
C GLN A 74 -0.56 5.89 7.81
N LEU A 75 -0.79 5.75 6.51
CA LEU A 75 -1.78 4.82 5.96
C LEU A 75 -1.16 3.47 5.61
N CYS A 76 -2.01 2.54 5.22
CA CYS A 76 -1.59 1.34 4.50
C CYS A 76 -1.09 1.74 3.10
N ASN A 77 0.12 1.30 2.76
CA ASN A 77 0.65 1.47 1.42
C ASN A 77 0.21 0.27 0.54
N PRO A 78 -0.62 0.49 -0.50
CA PRO A 78 -1.06 -0.60 -1.38
C PRO A 78 0.05 -1.12 -2.31
N ASP A 79 1.17 -0.42 -2.43
CA ASP A 79 2.33 -0.87 -3.21
C ASP A 79 3.15 -1.91 -2.44
N THR A 80 2.96 -2.00 -1.13
CA THR A 80 3.66 -2.93 -0.25
C THR A 80 2.72 -4.01 0.28
N LEU A 81 1.67 -4.38 -0.45
CA LEU A 81 0.73 -5.47 -0.09
C LEU A 81 0.68 -6.55 -1.16
#